data_AF-A0AAU1ZLY0-F1
#
_entry.id   AF-A0AAU1ZLY0-F1
#
_cell.length_a   1.000
_cell.length_b   1.000
_cell.length_c   1.000
_cell.angle_alpha   90.00
_cell.angle_beta   90.00
_cell.angle_gamma   90.00
#
_symmetry.space_group_name_H-M   'P 1'
#
loop_
_entity.id
_entity.type
_entity.pdbx_description
1 polymer ?
#
loop_
_entity_poly.entity_id
_entity_poly.type
_entity_poly.pdbx_seq_one_letter_code
_entity_poly.pdbx_strand_id
1 'polypeptide(L)'
;MTVTDTYGTNTYTAQQLADLLATRLPATFAERESDYLGVYFLATLPDTTRINVQPNAVPGDDGEDDLLEDDYPDVSVLLIVTAPAQAQLLNTELAAIDGLARLRSSRN
;
A
#
# COMPACT_ATOMS: atom_id res chain seq x y z
N MET A 1 15.55 3.69 13.05
CA MET A 1 15.01 2.41 12.54
C MET A 1 13.60 2.68 12.06
N THR A 2 13.30 2.31 10.82
CA THR A 2 11.95 2.42 10.25
C THR A 2 11.23 1.09 10.42
N VAL A 3 9.91 1.15 10.52
CA VAL A 3 9.00 0.01 10.51
C VAL A 3 8.25 0.01 9.19
N THR A 4 7.98 -1.17 8.67
CA THR A 4 7.16 -1.35 7.47
C THR A 4 5.90 -2.10 7.86
N ASP A 5 4.76 -1.52 7.54
CA ASP A 5 3.44 -2.11 7.74
C ASP A 5 2.77 -2.31 6.39
N THR A 6 2.27 -3.52 6.15
CA THR A 6 1.52 -3.86 4.94
C THR A 6 0.04 -3.99 5.27
N TYR A 7 -0.79 -3.41 4.43
CA TYR A 7 -2.24 -3.49 4.48
C TYR A 7 -2.76 -3.97 3.13
N GLY A 8 -3.92 -4.62 3.13
CA GLY A 8 -4.56 -5.17 1.95
C GLY A 8 -6.03 -4.80 1.87
N THR A 9 -6.53 -4.64 0.65
CA THR A 9 -7.96 -4.45 0.37
C THR A 9 -8.39 -5.08 -0.95
N ASN A 10 -9.67 -5.45 -1.00
CA ASN A 10 -10.38 -5.89 -2.21
C ASN A 10 -11.51 -4.95 -2.60
N THR A 11 -11.78 -3.95 -1.78
CA THR A 11 -12.91 -3.05 -1.93
C THR A 11 -12.61 -1.93 -2.92
N TYR A 12 -11.33 -1.54 -3.02
CA TYR A 12 -10.89 -0.38 -3.79
C TYR A 12 -9.83 -0.78 -4.81
N THR A 13 -9.77 -0.05 -5.92
CA THR A 13 -8.60 -0.04 -6.80
C THR A 13 -7.46 0.78 -6.17
N ALA A 14 -6.24 0.62 -6.69
CA ALA A 14 -5.08 1.38 -6.19
C ALA A 14 -5.31 2.90 -6.25
N GLN A 15 -5.91 3.39 -7.34
CA GLN A 15 -6.26 4.80 -7.48
C GLN A 15 -7.32 5.23 -6.46
N GLN A 16 -8.41 4.47 -6.31
CA GLN A 16 -9.48 4.80 -5.36
C GLN A 16 -8.97 4.84 -3.92
N LEU A 17 -8.08 3.92 -3.55
CA LEU A 17 -7.48 3.92 -2.23
C LEU A 17 -6.54 5.12 -2.04
N ALA A 18 -5.74 5.47 -3.05
CA ALA A 18 -4.88 6.66 -3.00
C ALA A 18 -5.68 7.96 -2.85
N ASP A 19 -6.78 8.11 -3.62
CA ASP A 19 -7.69 9.25 -3.53
C ASP A 19 -8.33 9.32 -2.12
N LEU A 20 -8.80 8.20 -1.59
CA LEU A 20 -9.37 8.13 -0.24
C LEU A 20 -8.35 8.53 0.82
N LEU A 21 -7.11 8.03 0.71
CA LEU A 21 -6.02 8.37 1.63
C LEU A 21 -5.66 9.85 1.55
N ALA A 22 -5.66 10.45 0.37
CA ALA A 22 -5.42 11.89 0.20
C ALA A 22 -6.49 12.77 0.87
N THR A 23 -7.72 12.26 1.06
CA THR A 23 -8.76 12.99 1.80
C THR A 23 -8.60 12.94 3.32
N ARG A 24 -7.89 11.93 3.85
CA ARG A 24 -7.73 11.68 5.29
C ARG A 24 -6.37 12.09 5.83
N LEU A 25 -5.34 11.98 4.99
CA LEU A 25 -3.96 12.28 5.33
C LEU A 25 -3.53 13.56 4.61
N PRO A 26 -2.65 14.37 5.21
CA PRO A 26 -2.00 15.49 4.52
C PRO A 26 -0.93 14.97 3.54
N ALA A 27 -1.34 14.06 2.64
CA ALA A 27 -0.49 13.34 1.72
C ALA A 27 -0.93 13.64 0.28
N THR A 28 0.02 14.01 -0.56
CA THR A 28 -0.21 14.09 -2.00
C THR A 28 0.36 12.85 -2.65
N PHE A 29 -0.51 12.01 -3.20
CA PHE A 29 -0.10 10.83 -3.94
C PHE A 29 0.26 11.21 -5.38
N ALA A 30 1.44 10.80 -5.81
CA ALA A 30 1.88 10.90 -7.19
C ALA A 30 1.80 9.53 -7.84
N GLU A 31 1.16 9.46 -9.00
CA GLU A 31 1.20 8.28 -9.86
C GLU A 31 2.63 8.04 -10.36
N ARG A 32 3.01 6.76 -10.41
CA ARG A 32 4.29 6.26 -10.86
C ARG A 32 4.06 4.99 -11.65
N GLU A 33 4.93 4.74 -12.61
CA GLU A 33 4.93 3.52 -13.41
C GLU A 33 6.27 2.81 -13.21
N SER A 34 6.22 1.51 -13.10
CA SER A 34 7.39 0.64 -13.03
C SER A 34 7.14 -0.61 -13.84
N ASP A 35 8.15 -1.04 -14.60
CA ASP A 35 8.09 -2.30 -15.34
C ASP A 35 7.81 -3.50 -14.43
N TYR A 36 8.13 -3.40 -13.13
CA TYR A 36 7.92 -4.46 -12.14
C TYR A 36 6.63 -4.31 -11.32
N LEU A 37 6.07 -3.11 -11.15
CA LEU A 37 4.88 -2.91 -10.31
C LEU A 37 3.65 -2.46 -11.10
N GLY A 38 3.80 -2.21 -12.39
CA GLY A 38 2.85 -1.44 -13.17
C GLY A 38 2.67 -0.04 -12.59
N VAL A 39 1.43 0.44 -12.62
CA VAL A 39 1.05 1.75 -12.09
C VAL A 39 0.81 1.67 -10.58
N TYR A 40 1.49 2.53 -9.83
CA TYR A 40 1.35 2.65 -8.38
C TYR A 40 1.32 4.13 -7.96
N PHE A 41 0.88 4.38 -6.73
CA PHE A 41 0.77 5.72 -6.17
C PHE A 41 1.67 5.84 -4.95
N LEU A 42 2.55 6.84 -4.97
CA LEU A 42 3.50 7.11 -3.89
C LEU A 42 3.25 8.48 -3.27
N ALA A 43 3.14 8.52 -1.95
CA ALA A 43 3.21 9.74 -1.16
C ALA A 43 4.37 9.67 -0.17
N THR A 44 4.96 10.84 0.13
CA THR A 44 5.95 10.98 1.20
C THR A 44 5.53 12.12 2.11
N LEU A 45 5.32 11.81 3.38
CA LEU A 45 4.94 12.75 4.42
C LEU A 45 6.17 13.51 4.96
N PRO A 46 5.97 14.67 5.62
CA PRO A 46 7.06 15.49 6.15
C PRO A 46 7.96 14.79 7.17
N ASP A 47 7.42 13.81 7.89
CA ASP A 47 8.13 12.99 8.88
C ASP A 47 8.92 11.83 8.24
N THR A 48 9.10 11.85 6.91
CA THR A 48 9.73 10.80 6.09
C THR A 48 8.94 9.51 5.95
N THR A 49 7.70 9.47 6.44
CA THR A 49 6.80 8.33 6.21
C THR A 49 6.47 8.21 4.73
N ARG A 50 6.74 7.06 4.14
CA ARG A 50 6.45 6.75 2.73
C ARG A 50 5.25 5.82 2.67
N ILE A 51 4.32 6.16 1.80
CA ILE A 51 3.06 5.43 1.60
C ILE A 51 3.00 5.03 0.14
N ASN A 52 3.03 3.72 -0.13
CA ASN A 52 2.86 3.16 -1.46
C ASN A 52 1.50 2.47 -1.53
N VAL A 53 0.75 2.75 -2.59
CA VAL A 53 -0.48 2.05 -2.94
C VAL A 53 -0.30 1.44 -4.32
N GLN A 54 -0.44 0.12 -4.41
CA GLN A 54 -0.16 -0.62 -5.64
C GLN A 54 -1.07 -1.84 -5.77
N PRO A 55 -1.30 -2.34 -6.98
CA PRO A 55 -1.89 -3.66 -7.17
C PRO A 55 -1.04 -4.75 -6.48
N ASN A 56 -1.68 -5.82 -6.01
CA ASN A 56 -0.96 -7.02 -5.57
C ASN A 56 -0.47 -7.84 -6.77
N ALA A 57 -1.25 -7.82 -7.86
CA ALA A 57 -0.89 -8.41 -9.14
C ALA A 57 0.20 -7.58 -9.84
N VAL A 58 1.25 -8.26 -10.27
CA VAL A 58 2.37 -7.73 -11.03
C VAL A 58 2.35 -8.39 -12.41
N PRO A 59 2.49 -7.62 -13.49
CA PRO A 59 2.60 -8.21 -14.82
C PRO A 59 3.83 -9.11 -14.87
N GLY A 60 3.63 -10.42 -15.04
CA GLY A 60 4.71 -11.38 -15.22
C GLY A 60 5.27 -11.33 -16.65
N ASP A 61 6.56 -11.68 -16.77
CA ASP A 61 7.27 -11.70 -18.06
C ASP A 61 6.72 -12.76 -19.04
N ASP A 62 6.02 -13.77 -18.53
CA ASP A 62 5.36 -14.86 -19.26
C ASP A 62 3.90 -14.57 -19.62
N GLY A 63 3.38 -13.40 -19.22
CA GLY A 63 2.01 -12.97 -19.48
C GLY A 63 0.97 -13.53 -18.50
N GLU A 64 1.40 -14.23 -17.45
CA GLU A 64 0.60 -14.49 -16.26
C GLU A 64 0.95 -13.47 -15.17
N ASP A 65 -0.03 -12.99 -14.41
CA ASP A 65 0.23 -12.02 -13.34
C ASP A 65 0.78 -12.74 -12.10
N ASP A 66 1.97 -12.35 -11.64
CA ASP A 66 2.55 -12.76 -10.36
C ASP A 66 1.96 -11.94 -9.20
N LEU A 67 2.08 -12.42 -7.97
CA LEU A 67 1.64 -11.69 -6.77
C LEU A 67 2.83 -11.21 -5.93
N LEU A 68 2.73 -9.97 -5.43
CA LEU A 68 3.74 -9.39 -4.54
C LEU A 68 3.69 -9.98 -3.12
N GLU A 69 2.48 -10.19 -2.61
CA GLU A 69 2.23 -10.88 -1.34
C GLU A 69 1.47 -12.16 -1.64
N ASP A 70 2.22 -13.22 -1.98
CA ASP A 70 1.70 -14.55 -2.33
C ASP A 70 0.96 -15.24 -1.16
N ASP A 71 1.28 -14.87 0.08
CA ASP A 71 0.52 -15.27 1.29
C ASP A 71 -0.92 -14.72 1.30
N TYR A 72 -1.22 -13.69 0.49
CA TYR A 72 -2.51 -13.02 0.43
C TYR A 72 -3.03 -12.92 -1.01
N PRO A 73 -3.29 -14.05 -1.69
CA PRO A 73 -3.65 -14.07 -3.10
C PRO A 73 -5.03 -13.47 -3.38
N ASP A 74 -5.91 -13.50 -2.38
CA ASP A 74 -7.23 -12.90 -2.48
C ASP A 74 -7.17 -11.37 -2.39
N VAL A 75 -6.05 -10.76 -1.99
CA VAL A 75 -5.89 -9.30 -1.88
C VAL A 75 -5.54 -8.71 -3.24
N SER A 76 -6.33 -7.73 -3.68
CA SER A 76 -6.18 -7.09 -4.99
C SER A 76 -5.25 -5.87 -4.94
N VAL A 77 -5.27 -5.12 -3.84
CA VAL A 77 -4.49 -3.89 -3.67
C VAL A 77 -3.75 -3.92 -2.34
N LEU A 78 -2.48 -3.54 -2.39
CA LEU A 78 -1.60 -3.40 -1.26
C LEU A 78 -1.37 -1.93 -0.93
N LEU A 79 -1.32 -1.65 0.37
CA LEU A 79 -0.86 -0.40 0.94
C LEU A 79 0.36 -0.70 1.81
N ILE A 80 1.52 -0.19 1.44
CA ILE A 80 2.78 -0.38 2.16
C ILE A 80 3.17 0.95 2.78
N VAL A 81 3.29 0.97 4.10
CA VAL A 81 3.65 2.14 4.90
C VAL A 81 5.01 1.91 5.52
N THR A 82 6.00 2.69 5.11
CA THR A 82 7.33 2.68 5.71
C THR A 82 7.52 3.97 6.50
N ALA A 83 7.53 3.86 7.83
CA ALA A 83 7.54 5.02 8.73
C ALA A 83 8.65 4.90 9.79
N PRO A 84 9.11 6.00 10.41
CA PRO A 84 9.89 5.92 11.63
C PRO A 84 9.10 5.16 12.71
N ALA A 85 9.76 4.32 13.53
CA ALA A 85 9.08 3.49 14.54
C ALA A 85 8.21 4.26 15.57
N GLN A 86 8.40 5.57 15.67
CA GLN A 86 7.65 6.46 16.56
C GLN A 86 6.37 7.03 15.92
N ALA A 87 6.16 6.83 14.61
CA ALA A 87 5.00 7.30 13.86
C ALA A 87 3.80 6.35 14.04
N GLN A 88 3.24 6.30 15.27
CA GLN A 88 2.08 5.46 15.58
C GLN A 88 0.73 6.01 15.07
N LEU A 89 0.66 7.30 14.73
CA LEU A 89 -0.58 7.99 14.38
C LEU A 89 -1.25 7.47 13.11
N LEU A 90 -0.49 6.98 12.13
CA LEU A 90 -1.07 6.50 10.86
C LEU A 90 -1.94 5.26 11.02
N ASN A 91 -1.60 4.37 11.95
CA ASN A 91 -2.29 3.08 12.08
C ASN A 91 -3.76 3.25 12.48
N THR A 92 -4.08 4.25 13.30
CA THR A 92 -5.48 4.54 13.69
C THR A 92 -6.29 5.07 12.50
N GLU A 93 -5.72 5.98 11.71
CA GLU A 93 -6.39 6.54 10.53
C GLU A 93 -6.65 5.47 9.46
N LEU A 94 -5.68 4.57 9.26
CA LEU A 94 -5.79 3.45 8.33
C LEU A 94 -6.79 2.40 8.82
N ALA A 95 -6.82 2.11 10.12
CA ALA A 95 -7.80 1.18 10.70
C ALA A 95 -9.25 1.67 10.59
N ALA A 96 -9.47 2.97 10.36
CA ALA A 96 -10.78 3.55 10.13
C ALA A 96 -11.24 3.47 8.67
N ILE A 97 -10.43 2.93 7.75
CA ILE A 97 -10.80 2.73 6.35
C ILE A 97 -11.54 1.39 6.22
N ASP A 98 -12.81 1.45 5.84
CA ASP A 98 -13.62 0.25 5.65
C ASP A 98 -13.05 -0.63 4.52
N GLY A 99 -12.87 -1.92 4.80
CA GLY A 99 -12.31 -2.88 3.84
C GLY A 99 -10.77 -2.86 3.72
N LEU A 100 -10.05 -2.05 4.51
CA LEU A 100 -8.60 -2.08 4.59
C LEU A 100 -8.17 -2.84 5.86
N ALA A 101 -7.43 -3.93 5.68
CA ALA A 101 -6.95 -4.77 6.78
C ALA A 101 -5.43 -4.79 6.83
N ARG A 102 -4.85 -4.75 8.04
CA ARG A 102 -3.41 -4.94 8.21
C ARG A 102 -3.07 -6.41 7.95
N LEU A 103 -2.18 -6.65 7.00
CA LEU A 103 -1.65 -7.96 6.71
C LEU A 103 -0.55 -8.26 7.72
N ARG A 104 -0.57 -9.47 8.30
CA ARG A 104 0.54 -9.89 9.14
C ARG A 104 1.65 -10.34 8.22
N SER A 105 2.80 -9.68 8.27
CA SER A 105 4.00 -10.19 7.58
C SER A 105 4.33 -11.57 8.14
N SER A 106 4.18 -12.62 7.35
CA SER A 106 4.74 -13.95 7.64
C SER A 106 6.18 -14.03 7.16
N ARG A 107 6.97 -12.97 7.41
CA ARG A 107 8.41 -13.02 7.11
C ARG A 107 9.13 -13.64 8.30
N ASN A 108 9.25 -14.97 8.27
CA ASN A 108 10.19 -15.73 9.10
C ASN A 108 11.62 -15.53 8.57
#